data_AF-A0A645FHL1-F1
#
_entry.id   AF-A0A645FHL1-F1
#
_cell.length_a   1.000
_cell.length_b   1.000
_cell.length_c   1.000
_cell.angle_alpha   90.00
_cell.angle_beta   90.00
_cell.angle_gamma   90.00
#
_symmetry.space_group_name_H-M   'P 1'
#
loop_
_entity.id
_entity.type
_entity.pdbx_description
1 polymer ?
#
loop_
_entity_poly.entity_id
_entity_poly.type
_entity_poly.pdbx_seq_one_letter_code
_entity_poly.pdbx_strand_id
1 'polypeptide(L)'
;MIKILSRSFKKILREICRKIIVFLFAVLSLTTILGILLYFIEGETGYFTSIFLSIYWAITILFSAGYGDIVLQTDIARLVVLFIRVLGSSIIIIPLIIVIADICKLLYKTLFGKNWKF
;
A
#
# COMPACT_ATOMS: atom_id res chain seq x y z
N MET A 1 28.72 -16.88 -18.08
CA MET A 1 27.59 -17.24 -17.20
C MET A 1 27.23 -16.13 -16.20
N ILE A 2 28.14 -15.69 -15.33
CA ILE A 2 27.88 -14.72 -14.24
C ILE A 2 27.38 -13.33 -14.72
N LYS A 3 27.95 -12.79 -15.81
CA LYS A 3 27.53 -11.48 -16.38
C LYS A 3 26.12 -11.45 -17.00
N ILE A 4 25.60 -12.60 -17.44
CA ILE A 4 24.26 -12.71 -18.04
C ILE A 4 23.20 -12.74 -16.94
N LEU A 5 23.51 -13.41 -15.83
CA LEU A 5 22.68 -13.46 -14.63
C LEU A 5 22.54 -12.06 -13.99
N SER A 6 23.63 -11.30 -13.86
CA SER A 6 23.60 -9.96 -13.26
C SER A 6 22.78 -8.95 -14.08
N ARG A 7 22.81 -9.04 -15.41
CA ARG A 7 21.97 -8.21 -16.30
C ARG A 7 20.49 -8.56 -16.19
N SER A 8 20.16 -9.85 -16.08
CA SER A 8 18.78 -10.33 -15.93
C SER A 8 18.19 -9.91 -14.58
N PHE A 9 18.99 -9.96 -13.51
CA PHE A 9 18.59 -9.53 -12.18
C PHE A 9 18.27 -8.03 -12.11
N LYS A 10 19.16 -7.17 -12.63
CA LYS A 10 18.92 -5.71 -12.68
C LYS A 10 17.65 -5.34 -13.45
N LYS A 11 17.35 -6.05 -14.54
CA LYS A 11 16.12 -5.84 -15.31
C LYS A 11 14.89 -6.11 -14.46
N ILE A 12 14.88 -7.24 -13.75
CA ILE A 12 13.74 -7.68 -12.93
C ILE A 12 13.53 -6.77 -11.72
N LEU A 13 14.61 -6.35 -11.04
CA LEU A 13 14.51 -5.34 -9.98
C LEU A 13 13.82 -4.07 -10.48
N ARG A 14 14.15 -3.60 -11.69
CA ARG A 14 13.51 -2.43 -12.27
C ARG A 14 12.02 -2.67 -12.56
N GLU A 15 11.63 -3.86 -12.98
CA GLU A 15 10.20 -4.22 -13.16
C GLU A 15 9.46 -4.19 -11.82
N ILE A 16 10.02 -4.83 -10.78
CA ILE A 16 9.46 -4.86 -9.43
C ILE A 16 9.28 -3.44 -8.89
N CYS A 17 10.31 -2.59 -9.00
CA CYS A 17 10.21 -1.20 -8.54
C CYS A 17 9.07 -0.45 -9.23
N ARG A 18 8.87 -0.62 -10.54
CA ARG A 18 7.75 0.03 -11.25
C ARG A 18 6.39 -0.46 -10.73
N LYS A 19 6.22 -1.76 -10.50
CA LYS A 19 4.97 -2.31 -9.93
C LYS A 19 4.72 -1.81 -8.50
N ILE A 20 5.76 -1.75 -7.67
CA ILE A 20 5.67 -1.21 -6.31
C ILE A 20 5.31 0.28 -6.33
N ILE A 21 5.91 1.08 -7.21
CA ILE A 21 5.59 2.51 -7.34
C ILE A 21 4.12 2.72 -7.71
N VAL A 22 3.60 1.97 -8.69
CA VAL A 22 2.17 2.04 -9.06
C VAL A 22 1.28 1.65 -7.90
N PHE A 23 1.64 0.60 -7.16
CA PHE A 23 0.92 0.18 -5.96
C PHE A 23 0.91 1.25 -4.86
N LEU A 24 2.07 1.84 -4.55
CA LEU A 24 2.19 2.91 -3.57
C LEU A 24 1.36 4.15 -3.98
N PHE A 25 1.35 4.49 -5.27
CA PHE A 25 0.53 5.58 -5.77
C PHE A 25 -0.96 5.31 -5.61
N ALA A 26 -1.41 4.07 -5.84
CA ALA A 26 -2.80 3.67 -5.58
C ALA A 26 -3.16 3.78 -4.08
N VAL A 27 -2.27 3.33 -3.18
CA VAL A 27 -2.47 3.43 -1.73
C VAL A 27 -2.52 4.89 -1.27
N LEU A 28 -1.65 5.74 -1.79
CA LEU A 28 -1.65 7.18 -1.50
C LEU A 28 -2.94 7.86 -2.00
N SER A 29 -3.42 7.49 -3.18
CA SER A 29 -4.68 8.00 -3.72
C SER A 29 -5.87 7.59 -2.84
N LEU A 30 -5.93 6.31 -2.45
CA LEU A 30 -6.96 5.78 -1.58
C LEU A 30 -6.98 6.47 -0.21
N THR A 31 -5.82 6.61 0.43
CA THR A 31 -5.70 7.27 1.74
C THR A 31 -6.01 8.75 1.69
N THR A 32 -5.70 9.42 0.57
CA THR A 32 -6.11 10.82 0.34
C THR A 32 -7.63 10.94 0.31
N ILE A 33 -8.32 10.09 -0.45
CA ILE A 33 -9.78 10.09 -0.55
C ILE A 33 -10.41 9.80 0.83
N LEU A 34 -9.93 8.77 1.53
CA LEU A 34 -10.42 8.39 2.85
C LEU A 34 -10.15 9.47 3.91
N GLY A 35 -9.00 10.12 3.86
CA GLY A 35 -8.65 11.22 4.77
C GLY A 35 -9.53 12.44 4.56
N ILE A 36 -9.83 12.80 3.31
CA ILE A 36 -10.78 13.87 3.00
C ILE A 36 -12.18 13.47 3.50
N LEU A 37 -12.62 12.24 3.26
CA LEU A 37 -13.90 11.73 3.74
C LEU A 37 -14.02 11.82 5.28
N LEU A 38 -13.00 11.36 6.01
CA LEU A 38 -12.97 11.42 7.47
C LEU A 38 -12.99 12.85 8.01
N TYR A 39 -12.32 13.79 7.34
CA TYR A 39 -12.36 15.20 7.70
C TYR A 39 -13.79 15.76 7.66
N PHE A 40 -14.53 15.44 6.61
CA PHE A 40 -15.92 15.91 6.47
C PHE A 40 -16.90 15.20 7.41
N ILE A 41 -16.73 13.90 7.65
CA ILE A 41 -17.61 13.13 8.55
C ILE A 41 -17.43 13.58 9.99
N GLU A 42 -16.20 13.85 10.41
CA GLU A 42 -15.91 14.23 11.79
C GLU A 42 -16.31 15.68 12.11
N GLY A 43 -16.32 16.58 11.11
CA GLY A 43 -16.82 17.94 11.23
C GLY A 43 -16.08 18.81 12.27
N GLU A 44 -16.74 19.88 12.75
CA GLU A 44 -16.19 20.83 13.74
C GLU A 44 -15.99 20.23 15.13
N THR A 45 -16.58 19.05 15.39
CA THR A 45 -16.45 18.32 16.65
C THR A 45 -15.14 17.54 16.78
N GLY A 46 -14.36 17.46 15.71
CA GLY A 46 -13.14 16.66 15.63
C GLY A 46 -11.84 17.36 16.02
N TYR A 47 -10.80 16.55 16.24
CA TYR A 47 -9.42 17.01 16.39
C TYR A 47 -8.73 17.35 15.06
N PHE A 48 -9.41 17.19 13.93
CA PHE A 48 -8.82 17.48 12.62
C PHE A 48 -8.80 18.99 12.35
N THR A 49 -7.65 19.62 12.61
CA THR A 49 -7.43 21.05 12.35
C THR A 49 -7.22 21.38 10.86
N SER A 50 -6.88 20.39 10.03
CA SER A 50 -6.70 20.56 8.59
C SER A 50 -6.92 19.25 7.83
N ILE A 51 -7.26 19.37 6.54
CA ILE A 51 -7.42 18.22 5.64
C ILE A 51 -6.13 17.39 5.58
N PHE A 52 -4.97 18.03 5.57
CA PHE A 52 -3.67 17.34 5.54
C PHE A 52 -3.42 16.49 6.79
N LEU A 53 -3.84 16.97 7.96
CA LEU A 53 -3.75 16.20 9.20
C LEU A 53 -4.64 14.94 9.15
N SER A 54 -5.85 15.07 8.60
CA SER A 54 -6.75 13.92 8.40
C SER A 54 -6.19 12.90 7.40
N ILE A 55 -5.57 13.36 6.30
CA ILE A 55 -4.89 12.48 5.34
C ILE A 55 -3.73 11.74 6.01
N TYR A 56 -2.87 12.46 6.75
CA TYR A 56 -1.80 11.83 7.52
C TYR A 56 -2.34 10.76 8.47
N TRP A 57 -3.40 11.07 9.20
CA TRP A 57 -4.00 10.13 10.13
C TRP A 57 -4.63 8.92 9.43
N ALA A 58 -5.31 9.11 8.29
CA ALA A 58 -5.84 8.01 7.49
C ALA A 58 -4.74 7.06 6.99
N ILE A 59 -3.55 7.58 6.65
CA ILE A 59 -2.38 6.78 6.28
C ILE A 59 -1.93 5.91 7.46
N THR A 60 -1.78 6.49 8.65
CA THR A 60 -1.27 5.75 9.82
C THR A 60 -2.22 4.65 10.27
N ILE A 61 -3.53 4.89 10.16
CA ILE A 61 -4.56 3.88 10.44
C ILE A 61 -4.55 2.77 9.41
N LEU A 62 -4.41 3.09 8.11
CA LEU A 62 -4.31 2.09 7.06
C LEU A 62 -3.11 1.17 7.26
N PHE A 63 -1.95 1.71 7.65
CA PHE A 63 -0.76 0.91 7.94
C PHE A 63 -0.74 0.28 9.35
N SER A 64 -1.86 0.32 10.06
CA SER A 64 -2.00 -0.23 11.43
C SER A 64 -1.06 0.39 12.47
N ALA A 65 -0.45 1.54 12.18
CA ALA A 65 0.39 2.26 13.14
C ALA A 65 -0.48 2.88 14.24
N GLY A 66 -1.50 3.64 13.84
CA GLY A 66 -2.53 4.20 14.74
C GLY A 66 -1.99 4.75 16.05
N TYR A 67 -1.29 5.89 16.00
CA TYR A 67 -0.56 6.46 17.13
C TYR A 67 -1.39 6.74 18.39
N GLY A 68 -2.72 6.82 18.28
CA GLY A 68 -3.61 7.05 19.42
C GLY A 68 -3.60 8.49 19.95
N ASP A 69 -2.95 9.39 19.22
CA ASP A 69 -2.90 10.83 19.45
C ASP A 69 -4.23 11.51 19.09
N ILE A 70 -4.92 10.99 18.07
CA ILE A 70 -6.20 11.48 17.58
C ILE A 70 -7.23 10.36 17.68
N VAL A 71 -8.37 10.66 18.30
CA VAL A 71 -9.51 9.75 18.47
C VAL A 71 -10.75 10.37 17.85
N LEU A 72 -11.43 9.61 16.99
CA LEU A 72 -12.67 10.03 16.37
C LEU A 72 -13.82 9.97 17.38
N GLN A 73 -14.54 11.08 17.50
CA GLN A 73 -15.69 11.26 18.38
C GLN A 73 -16.98 10.74 17.72
N THR A 74 -17.07 10.80 16.39
CA THR A 74 -18.27 10.41 15.66
C THR A 74 -18.35 8.90 15.44
N ASP A 75 -19.50 8.29 15.74
CA ASP A 75 -19.72 6.85 15.51
C ASP A 75 -19.56 6.44 14.04
N ILE A 76 -20.02 7.29 13.13
CA ILE A 76 -19.89 7.07 11.68
C ILE A 76 -18.41 7.05 11.28
N ALA A 77 -17.61 7.98 11.81
CA ALA A 77 -16.18 8.04 11.52
C ALA A 77 -15.44 6.82 12.09
N ARG A 78 -15.81 6.38 13.30
CA ARG A 78 -15.30 5.12 13.90
C ARG A 78 -15.62 3.91 13.03
N LEU A 79 -16.84 3.83 12.50
CA LEU A 79 -17.28 2.75 11.61
C LEU A 79 -16.46 2.74 10.31
N VAL A 80 -16.20 3.90 9.70
CA VAL A 80 -15.31 4.01 8.54
C VAL A 80 -13.90 3.53 8.88
N VAL A 81 -13.36 3.91 10.03
CA VAL A 81 -12.02 3.48 10.47
C VAL A 81 -11.90 1.97 10.67
N LEU A 82 -12.95 1.30 11.13
CA LEU A 82 -12.97 -0.16 11.21
C LEU A 82 -12.76 -0.78 9.82
N PHE A 83 -13.43 -0.26 8.79
CA PHE A 83 -13.20 -0.71 7.42
C PHE A 83 -11.78 -0.41 6.93
N ILE A 84 -11.25 0.78 7.20
CA ILE A 84 -9.88 1.16 6.82
C ILE A 84 -8.87 0.20 7.44
N ARG A 85 -9.03 -0.17 8.72
CA ARG A 85 -8.14 -1.13 9.39
C ARG A 85 -8.16 -2.51 8.76
N VAL A 86 -9.33 -3.01 8.34
CA VAL A 86 -9.45 -4.29 7.64
C VAL A 86 -8.85 -4.23 6.23
N LEU A 87 -9.01 -3.12 5.52
CA LEU A 87 -8.35 -2.90 4.23
C LEU A 87 -6.82 -2.85 4.39
N GLY A 88 -6.34 -2.22 5.46
CA GLY A 88 -4.93 -2.10 5.77
C GLY A 88 -4.18 -3.43 5.81
N SER A 89 -4.71 -4.41 6.55
CA SER A 89 -4.10 -5.74 6.65
C SER A 89 -4.04 -6.46 5.29
N SER A 90 -5.03 -6.23 4.42
CA SER A 90 -5.06 -6.79 3.06
C SER A 90 -4.02 -6.15 2.15
N ILE A 91 -3.81 -4.84 2.28
CA ILE A 91 -2.87 -4.05 1.46
C ILE A 91 -1.42 -4.44 1.74
N ILE A 92 -1.06 -4.74 3.00
CA ILE A 92 0.30 -5.13 3.38
C ILE A 92 0.79 -6.39 2.63
N ILE A 93 -0.11 -7.30 2.25
CA ILE A 93 0.23 -8.57 1.58
C ILE A 93 0.60 -8.37 0.10
N ILE A 94 0.07 -7.32 -0.55
CA ILE A 94 0.23 -7.07 -1.99
C ILE A 94 1.70 -6.90 -2.45
N PRO A 95 2.55 -6.06 -1.81
CA PRO A 95 3.95 -5.89 -2.24
C PRO A 95 4.74 -7.19 -2.14
N LEU A 96 4.44 -8.02 -1.11
CA LEU A 96 5.05 -9.33 -0.95
C LEU A 96 4.70 -10.24 -2.13
N ILE A 97 3.43 -10.29 -2.54
CA ILE A 97 2.98 -11.08 -3.70
C ILE A 97 3.68 -10.62 -4.99
N ILE A 98 3.76 -9.30 -5.22
CA ILE A 98 4.43 -8.73 -6.41
C ILE A 98 5.89 -9.21 -6.49
N VAL A 99 6.61 -9.13 -5.38
CA VAL A 99 8.02 -9.55 -5.31
C VAL A 99 8.16 -11.06 -5.50
N ILE A 100 7.35 -11.86 -4.81
CA ILE A 100 7.39 -13.33 -4.91
C ILE A 100 7.09 -13.77 -6.35
N ALA A 101 6.08 -13.20 -6.99
CA ALA A 101 5.72 -13.55 -8.37
C ALA A 101 6.87 -13.31 -9.36
N ASP A 102 7.56 -12.17 -9.24
CA ASP A 102 8.69 -11.85 -10.12
C ASP A 102 9.93 -12.71 -9.81
N ILE A 103 10.19 -13.05 -8.55
CA ILE A 103 11.26 -13.98 -8.16
C ILE A 103 10.98 -15.40 -8.67
N CYS A 104 9.77 -15.91 -8.48
CA CYS A 104 9.36 -17.22 -9.00
C CYS A 104 9.51 -17.27 -10.52
N LYS A 105 9.15 -16.20 -11.23
CA LYS A 105 9.34 -16.09 -12.68
C LYS A 105 10.81 -16.15 -13.08
N LEU A 106 11.71 -15.51 -12.32
CA LEU A 106 13.16 -15.58 -12.54
C LEU A 106 13.71 -16.99 -12.34
N LEU A 107 13.33 -17.63 -11.23
CA LEU A 107 13.78 -18.98 -10.89
C LEU A 107 13.31 -19.98 -11.94
N TYR A 108 12.04 -19.92 -12.33
CA TYR A 108 11.49 -20.78 -13.39
C TYR A 108 12.26 -20.63 -14.70
N LYS A 109 12.52 -19.39 -15.13
CA LYS A 109 13.28 -19.12 -16.35
C LYS A 109 14.72 -19.65 -16.28
N THR A 110 15.35 -19.56 -15.12
CA THR A 110 16.74 -20.00 -14.91
C THR A 110 16.85 -21.53 -14.91
N LEU A 111 15.89 -22.22 -14.29
CA LEU A 111 15.90 -23.68 -14.14
C LEU A 111 15.45 -24.41 -15.41
N PHE A 112 14.41 -23.91 -16.09
CA PHE A 112 13.77 -24.64 -17.18
C PHE A 112 14.06 -24.08 -18.57
N GLY A 113 14.79 -22.96 -18.68
CA GLY A 113 15.14 -22.33 -19.97
C GLY A 113 13.92 -21.84 -20.79
N LYS A 114 12.70 -22.07 -20.32
CA LYS A 114 11.43 -21.65 -20.93
C LYS A 114 11.05 -20.26 -20.44
N ASN A 115 10.67 -19.37 -21.35
CA ASN A 115 9.97 -18.15 -20.97
C ASN A 115 8.58 -18.56 -20.48
N TRP A 116 8.32 -18.42 -19.17
CA TRP A 116 6.96 -18.48 -18.65
C TRP A 116 6.14 -17.36 -19.30
N LYS A 117 5.25 -17.74 -20.22
CA LYS A 117 4.28 -16.87 -20.89
C LYS A 117 2.90 -17.20 -20.37
N PHE A 118 2.48 -16.46 -19.35
CA PHE A 118 1.10 -16.07 -19.08
C PHE A 118 1.16 -14.65 -18.50
#